data_AF-A0A9X9LMC0-F1
#
_entry.id   AF-A0A9X9LMC0-F1
#
_cell.length_a   1.000
_cell.length_b   1.000
_cell.length_c   1.000
_cell.angle_alpha   90.00
_cell.angle_beta   90.00
_cell.angle_gamma   90.00
#
_symmetry.space_group_name_H-M   'P 1'
#
loop_
_entity.id
_entity.type
_entity.pdbx_description
1 polymer ?
#
loop_
_entity_poly.entity_id
_entity_poly.type
_entity_poly.pdbx_seq_one_letter_code
_entity_poly.pdbx_strand_id
1 'polypeptide(L)' 'SAAQRKFAHSLRDFKFEFIGDAETDDERCIDASLREFSNFLKNLEEQREIMVSCGI' A
#
# COMPACT_ATOMS: atom_id res chain seq x y z
N SER A 1 -1.90 12.92 4.41
CA SER A 1 -2.21 13.86 3.34
C SER A 1 -3.04 13.16 2.27
N ALA A 2 -3.77 13.91 1.43
CA ALA A 2 -4.53 13.32 0.31
C ALA A 2 -3.63 12.57 -0.69
N ALA A 3 -2.38 13.01 -0.88
CA ALA A 3 -1.40 12.35 -1.74
C ALA A 3 -0.98 10.98 -1.18
N GLN A 4 -0.69 10.87 0.12
CA GLN A 4 -0.34 9.59 0.76
C GLN A 4 -1.48 8.57 0.72
N ARG A 5 -2.73 9.00 0.97
CA ARG A 5 -3.89 8.10 0.86
C ARG A 5 -4.08 7.58 -0.56
N LYS A 6 -3.89 8.44 -1.58
CA LYS A 6 -3.93 8.04 -2.99
C LYS A 6 -2.80 7.07 -3.34
N PHE A 7 -1.58 7.34 -2.87
CA PHE A 7 -0.43 6.46 -3.10
C PHE A 7 -0.61 5.07 -2.47
N ALA A 8 -1.08 5.01 -1.22
CA ALA A 8 -1.41 3.74 -0.57
C ALA A 8 -2.48 2.97 -1.34
N HIS A 9 -3.51 3.65 -1.84
CA HIS A 9 -4.53 3.02 -2.68
C HIS A 9 -3.96 2.48 -3.99
N SER A 10 -3.12 3.26 -4.68
CA SER A 10 -2.44 2.83 -5.91
C SER A 10 -1.53 1.62 -5.69
N LEU A 11 -0.86 1.51 -4.54
CA LEU A 11 -0.05 0.35 -4.20
C LEU A 11 -0.88 -0.90 -3.94
N ARG A 12 -2.04 -0.76 -3.29
CA ARG A 12 -2.93 -1.88 -2.98
C ARG A 12 -3.58 -2.47 -4.23
N ASP A 13 -3.94 -1.59 -5.16
CA ASP A 13 -4.65 -1.95 -6.38
C ASP A 13 -3.67 -2.19 -7.56
N PHE A 14 -2.36 -2.09 -7.30
CA PHE A 14 -1.33 -2.45 -8.26
C PHE A 14 -1.48 -3.93 -8.64
N LYS A 15 -1.39 -4.22 -9.93
CA LYS A 15 -1.37 -5.58 -10.45
C LYS A 15 -0.15 -5.70 -11.35
N PHE A 16 0.65 -6.72 -11.10
CA PHE A 16 1.71 -7.10 -12.02
C PHE A 16 1.10 -7.57 -13.34
N GLU A 17 1.67 -7.08 -14.44
CA GLU A 17 1.46 -7.70 -15.73
C GLU A 17 2.56 -8.75 -15.91
N PHE A 18 2.15 -10.01 -16.01
CA PHE A 18 3.07 -11.13 -16.16
C PHE A 18 3.38 -11.37 -17.64
N ILE A 19 4.62 -11.78 -17.93
CA ILE A 19 5.01 -12.21 -19.28
C ILE A 19 4.74 -13.71 -19.38
N GLY A 20 3.75 -14.08 -20.19
CA GLY A 20 3.31 -15.48 -20.34
C GLY A 20 2.25 -15.89 -19.31
N ASP A 21 1.97 -17.19 -19.21
CA ASP A 21 0.85 -17.72 -18.40
C ASP A 21 1.28 -18.17 -16.98
N ALA A 22 2.54 -17.95 -16.58
CA ALA A 22 3.08 -18.42 -15.32
C ALA A 22 3.50 -17.23 -14.43
N GLU A 23 2.84 -17.11 -13.28
CA GLU A 23 3.24 -16.24 -12.18
C GLU A 23 4.40 -16.89 -11.40
N THR A 24 5.47 -16.14 -11.15
CA THR A 24 6.62 -16.60 -10.36
C THR A 24 6.41 -16.37 -8.86
N ASP A 25 7.10 -17.17 -8.04
CA ASP A 25 7.04 -17.01 -6.59
C ASP A 25 7.60 -15.65 -6.12
N ASP A 26 8.59 -15.10 -6.84
CA ASP A 26 9.14 -13.77 -6.56
C ASP A 26 8.08 -12.69 -6.79
N GLU A 27 7.31 -12.75 -7.89
CA GLU A 27 6.25 -11.79 -8.18
C GLU A 27 5.13 -11.82 -7.14
N ARG A 28 4.75 -13.03 -6.68
CA ARG A 28 3.78 -13.20 -5.59
C ARG A 28 4.27 -12.59 -4.29
N CYS A 29 5.56 -12.77 -3.98
CA CYS A 29 6.19 -12.18 -2.80
C CYS A 29 6.19 -10.65 -2.88
N ILE A 30 6.47 -10.08 -4.05
CA ILE A 30 6.44 -8.64 -4.26
C ILE A 30 5.01 -8.09 -4.15
N ASP A 31 3.99 -8.73 -4.77
CA ASP A 31 2.59 -8.30 -4.63
C ASP A 31 2.13 -8.28 -3.17
N ALA A 32 2.43 -9.35 -2.42
CA ALA A 32 2.14 -9.43 -1.00
C ALA A 32 2.83 -8.30 -0.21
N SER A 33 4.10 -8.02 -0.51
CA SER A 33 4.88 -6.97 0.13
C SER A 33 4.30 -5.57 -0.15
N LEU A 34 3.87 -5.30 -1.38
CA LEU A 34 3.25 -4.02 -1.75
C LEU A 34 1.89 -3.82 -1.05
N ARG A 35 1.09 -4.88 -0.95
CA ARG A 35 -0.17 -4.86 -0.19
C ARG A 35 0.07 -4.57 1.28
N GLU A 36 1.04 -5.23 1.90
CA GLU A 36 1.38 -4.99 3.30
C GLU A 36 1.85 -3.54 3.52
N PHE A 37 2.73 -3.05 2.64
CA PHE A 37 3.20 -1.67 2.70
C PHE A 37 2.06 -0.65 2.52
N SER A 38 1.09 -0.93 1.64
CA SER A 38 -0.10 -0.09 1.46
C SER A 38 -0.93 0.02 2.75
N ASN A 39 -1.11 -1.09 3.46
CA ASN A 39 -1.83 -1.13 4.73
C ASN A 39 -1.05 -0.39 5.82
N PHE A 40 0.28 -0.54 5.85
CA PHE A 40 1.13 0.20 6.77
C PHE A 40 1.00 1.71 6.56
N LEU A 41 1.08 2.19 5.31
CA LEU A 41 0.90 3.61 4.99
C LEU A 41 -0.47 4.15 5.41
N LYS A 42 -1.54 3.34 5.22
CA LYS A 42 -2.89 3.70 5.67
C LYS A 42 -2.96 3.89 7.19
N ASN A 43 -2.43 2.93 7.95
CA ASN A 43 -2.39 3.00 9.42
C ASN A 43 -1.56 4.20 9.90
N LEU A 44 -0.41 4.45 9.29
CA LEU A 44 0.45 5.59 9.62
C LEU A 44 -0.30 6.91 9.43
N GLU A 45 -0.99 7.07 8.30
CA GLU A 45 -1.76 8.28 8.05
C GLU A 45 -2.94 8.44 9.03
N GLU A 46 -3.63 7.35 9.37
CA GLU A 46 -4.70 7.36 10.37
C GLU A 46 -4.17 7.81 11.74
N GLN A 47 -3.02 7.29 12.17
CA GLN A 47 -2.38 7.73 13.42
C GLN A 47 -1.96 9.21 13.37
N ARG A 48 -1.42 9.66 12.24
CA ARG A 48 -1.10 11.07 12.03
C ARG A 48 -2.35 11.96 12.12
N GLU A 49 -3.45 11.55 11.50
CA GLU A 49 -4.72 12.29 11.57
C GLU A 49 -5.27 12.35 13.00
N ILE A 50 -5.16 11.26 13.77
CA ILE A 50 -5.53 11.24 15.19
C ILE A 50 -4.67 12.24 15.99
N MET A 51 -3.35 12.23 15.81
CA MET A 51 -2.46 13.16 16.52
C MET A 51 -2.78 14.63 16.19
N VAL A 52 -2.98 14.95 14.90
CA VAL A 52 -3.33 16.30 14.45
C VAL A 52 -4.71 16.71 14.95
N SER A 53 -5.68 15.79 14.99
CA SER A 53 -7.05 16.07 15.45
C SER A 53 -7.17 16.18 16.97
N CYS A 54 -6.31 15.49 17.73
CA CYS A 54 -6.31 15.53 19.18
C CYS A 54 -5.54 16.74 19.74
N GLY A 55 -4.72 17.41 18.91
CA GLY A 55 -4.01 18.63 19.29
C GLY A 55 -2.91 18.42 20.33
N ILE A 56 -2.20 17.28 20.25
CA ILE A 56 -0.95 17.05 21.00
C ILE A 56 0.22 17.65 20.20
#